data_AF-A0A966F901-F1
#
_entry.id   AF-A0A966F901-F1
#
_cell.length_a   1.000
_cell.length_b   1.000
_cell.length_c   1.000
_cell.angle_alpha   90.00
_cell.angle_beta   90.00
_cell.angle_gamma   90.00
#
_symmetry.space_group_name_H-M   'P 1'
#
loop_
_entity.id
_entity.type
_entity.pdbx_description
1 polymer ?
#
loop_
_entity_poly.entity_id
_entity_poly.type
_entity_poly.pdbx_seq_one_letter_code
_entity_poly.pdbx_strand_id
1 'polypeptide(L)'
;MWWLGLYMGDGFIHSENQKARVEVAIPATDQSLRNEFKQVTSRLFDIAAQNGDPFRLTVGSTIVARYLEANGFSGGALKKRVPDWVASLPQEQILAFIGGYVDADGYVRDHAKNKDVMLTSANPDLLQDVRNLAAVCGVDTSNIHRFEGKHPHDKDRRMVGYRMLFSGDFERIGCRSEQRLVRMDKRKFHHSHSMAEGTSFRNHVNEYFGYARIESIMPAGVEMVYDIEVDGPHNFVAEGLIVHNSEMVYHSILEHLEKQGVIFLSIEDGLKQHPDLFREYFGTVIPIEDNKFAALNSAVWSGGSF
;
A
#
# COMPACT_ATOMS: atom_id res chain seq x y z
N MET A 1 15.47 -5.00 0.39
CA MET A 1 14.85 -3.94 -0.43
C MET A 1 15.34 -2.51 -0.18
N TRP A 2 15.92 -2.18 0.99
CA TRP A 2 16.40 -0.82 1.31
C TRP A 2 17.18 -0.10 0.21
N TRP A 3 18.13 -0.78 -0.42
CA TRP A 3 18.94 -0.21 -1.50
C TRP A 3 18.09 0.33 -2.67
N LEU A 4 17.00 -0.38 -3.02
CA LEU A 4 16.08 0.03 -4.09
C LEU A 4 15.23 1.23 -3.69
N GLY A 5 14.81 1.30 -2.42
CA GLY A 5 14.10 2.46 -1.90
C GLY A 5 14.95 3.72 -1.97
N LEU A 6 16.22 3.61 -1.60
CA LEU A 6 17.18 4.72 -1.67
C LEU A 6 17.49 5.12 -3.12
N TYR A 7 17.55 4.16 -4.05
CA TYR A 7 17.59 4.45 -5.49
C TYR A 7 16.34 5.20 -5.99
N MET A 8 15.16 4.92 -5.44
CA MET A 8 13.93 5.55 -5.89
C MET A 8 13.90 7.05 -5.64
N GLY A 9 14.43 7.50 -4.50
CA GLY A 9 14.59 8.93 -4.21
C GLY A 9 15.77 9.54 -4.96
N ASP A 10 16.98 9.19 -4.56
CA ASP A 10 18.19 9.91 -4.98
C ASP A 10 18.98 9.21 -6.11
N GLY A 11 18.51 8.06 -6.57
CA GLY A 11 19.18 7.29 -7.62
C GLY A 11 18.85 7.73 -9.04
N PHE A 12 19.75 7.49 -9.98
CA PHE A 12 19.46 7.55 -11.41
C PHE A 12 20.42 6.68 -12.20
N ILE A 13 20.00 6.29 -13.40
CA ILE A 13 20.84 5.54 -14.34
C ILE A 13 21.44 6.54 -15.32
N HIS A 14 22.76 6.49 -15.47
CA HIS A 14 23.49 7.21 -16.50
C HIS A 14 23.96 6.21 -17.57
N SER A 15 23.53 6.42 -18.81
CA SER A 15 23.83 5.54 -19.94
C SER A 15 24.56 6.31 -21.05
N GLU A 16 25.69 5.77 -21.50
CA GLU A 16 26.53 6.34 -22.56
C GLU A 16 27.19 5.22 -23.37
N ASN A 17 27.06 5.25 -24.71
CA ASN A 17 27.71 4.32 -25.64
C ASN A 17 27.63 2.83 -25.20
N GLN A 18 26.39 2.36 -24.98
CA GLN A 18 26.05 0.99 -24.52
C GLN A 18 26.52 0.61 -23.10
N LYS A 19 27.26 1.48 -22.41
CA LYS A 19 27.59 1.32 -21.00
C LYS A 19 26.58 2.08 -20.16
N ALA A 20 26.23 1.52 -19.03
CA ALA A 20 25.40 2.17 -18.03
C ALA A 20 26.03 2.05 -16.64
N ARG A 21 25.73 3.02 -15.79
CA ARG A 21 26.11 3.06 -14.37
C ARG A 21 24.95 3.62 -13.56
N VAL A 22 24.90 3.26 -12.29
CA VAL A 22 23.92 3.79 -11.35
C VAL A 22 24.62 4.82 -10.47
N GLU A 23 24.03 5.98 -10.34
CA GLU A 23 24.48 7.03 -9.43
C GLU A 23 23.41 7.27 -8.38
N VAL A 24 23.83 7.56 -7.15
CA VAL A 24 22.94 7.95 -6.06
C VAL A 24 23.50 9.21 -5.42
N ALA A 25 22.66 10.24 -5.25
CA ALA A 25 23.01 11.45 -4.54
C ALA A 25 23.06 11.20 -3.02
N ILE A 26 24.26 11.07 -2.46
CA ILE A 26 24.47 11.07 -1.01
C ILE A 26 25.66 12.02 -0.73
N PRO A 27 25.42 13.15 -0.04
CA PRO A 27 26.45 14.15 0.20
C PRO A 27 27.56 13.61 1.11
N ALA A 28 28.78 14.10 0.91
CA ALA A 28 29.96 13.75 1.71
C ALA A 28 29.80 14.08 3.20
N THR A 29 28.88 14.96 3.55
CA THR A 29 28.51 15.27 4.94
C THR A 29 27.77 14.12 5.63
N ASP A 30 27.16 13.19 4.89
CA ASP A 30 26.55 11.98 5.44
C ASP A 30 27.43 10.75 5.19
N GLN A 31 28.59 10.73 5.86
CA GLN A 31 29.57 9.65 5.71
C GLN A 31 29.02 8.29 6.19
N SER A 32 28.14 8.30 7.19
CA SER A 32 27.50 7.09 7.72
C SER A 32 26.64 6.42 6.66
N LEU A 33 25.72 7.17 6.04
CA LEU A 33 24.87 6.65 4.96
C LEU A 33 25.68 6.23 3.73
N ARG A 34 26.76 6.96 3.38
CA ARG A 34 27.67 6.57 2.29
C ARG A 34 28.35 5.24 2.55
N ASN A 35 28.78 4.99 3.79
CA ASN A 35 29.43 3.74 4.18
C ASN A 35 28.44 2.57 4.14
N GLU A 36 27.24 2.77 4.69
CA GLU A 36 26.16 1.77 4.63
C GLU A 36 25.80 1.43 3.18
N PHE A 37 25.62 2.44 2.32
CA PHE A 37 25.35 2.21 0.89
C PHE A 37 26.44 1.40 0.20
N LYS A 38 27.72 1.71 0.46
CA LYS A 38 28.86 0.96 -0.08
C LYS A 38 28.87 -0.49 0.39
N GLN A 39 28.64 -0.71 1.69
CA GLN A 39 28.62 -2.05 2.28
C GLN A 39 27.48 -2.89 1.70
N VAL A 40 26.28 -2.33 1.62
CA VAL A 40 25.10 -3.01 1.06
C VAL A 40 25.29 -3.28 -0.42
N THR A 41 25.83 -2.33 -1.20
CA THR A 41 26.10 -2.53 -2.64
C THR A 41 27.09 -3.69 -2.84
N SER A 42 28.18 -3.71 -2.08
CA SER A 42 29.16 -4.79 -2.14
C SER A 42 28.54 -6.15 -1.80
N ARG A 43 27.74 -6.22 -0.74
CA ARG A 43 27.07 -7.46 -0.34
C ARG A 43 26.05 -7.97 -1.37
N LEU A 44 25.29 -7.07 -2.01
CA LEU A 44 24.22 -7.45 -2.93
C LEU A 44 24.73 -7.82 -4.32
N PHE A 45 25.76 -7.12 -4.80
CA PHE A 45 26.16 -7.16 -6.20
C PHE A 45 27.63 -7.54 -6.41
N ASP A 46 28.39 -7.78 -5.35
CA ASP A 46 29.83 -8.02 -5.39
C ASP A 46 30.60 -6.90 -6.12
N ILE A 47 30.11 -5.66 -5.95
CA ILE A 47 30.63 -4.46 -6.61
C ILE A 47 30.86 -3.36 -5.57
N ALA A 48 32.05 -2.76 -5.61
CA ALA A 48 32.35 -1.59 -4.80
C ALA A 48 31.75 -0.31 -5.39
N ALA A 49 30.84 0.34 -4.66
CA ALA A 49 30.41 1.69 -4.99
C ALA A 49 31.55 2.70 -4.73
N GLN A 50 31.82 3.57 -5.69
CA GLN A 50 32.90 4.55 -5.64
C GLN A 50 32.37 5.96 -5.39
N ASN A 51 33.23 6.85 -4.89
CA ASN A 51 32.88 8.26 -4.83
C ASN A 51 32.96 8.83 -6.25
N GLY A 52 31.82 9.25 -6.81
CA GLY A 52 31.80 9.97 -8.08
C GLY A 52 32.25 11.41 -7.87
N ASP A 53 31.56 12.10 -6.95
CA ASP A 53 31.85 13.48 -6.55
C ASP A 53 31.51 13.69 -5.05
N PRO A 54 31.66 14.91 -4.48
CA PRO A 54 31.29 15.19 -3.09
C PRO A 54 29.80 15.01 -2.77
N PHE A 55 28.94 14.87 -3.77
CA PHE A 55 27.49 14.76 -3.64
C PHE A 55 26.95 13.39 -4.07
N ARG A 56 27.76 12.53 -4.71
CA ARG A 56 27.28 11.31 -5.35
C ARG A 56 28.18 10.09 -5.17
N LEU A 57 27.55 8.92 -5.07
CA LEU A 57 28.20 7.61 -5.18
C LEU A 57 27.84 6.97 -6.52
N THR A 58 28.78 6.22 -7.09
CA THR A 58 28.63 5.56 -8.39
C THR A 58 28.82 4.05 -8.25
N VAL A 59 27.86 3.30 -8.75
CA VAL A 59 27.94 1.85 -8.97
C VAL A 59 28.20 1.61 -10.46
N GLY A 60 29.46 1.38 -10.80
CA GLY A 60 29.95 1.23 -12.17
C GLY A 60 29.61 -0.11 -12.81
N SER A 61 28.32 -0.47 -12.88
CA SER A 61 27.87 -1.74 -13.45
C SER A 61 26.67 -1.57 -14.37
N THR A 62 26.87 -1.94 -15.63
CA THR A 62 25.80 -1.98 -16.64
C THR A 62 24.78 -3.08 -16.33
N ILE A 63 25.21 -4.17 -15.69
CA ILE A 63 24.31 -5.26 -15.28
C ILE A 63 23.35 -4.75 -14.20
N VAL A 64 23.84 -4.02 -13.19
CA VAL A 64 22.97 -3.46 -12.14
C VAL A 64 21.99 -2.44 -12.73
N ALA A 65 22.46 -1.57 -13.63
CA ALA A 65 21.57 -0.62 -14.32
C ALA A 65 20.44 -1.33 -15.09
N ARG A 66 20.79 -2.34 -15.89
CA ARG A 66 19.81 -3.13 -16.65
C ARG A 66 18.87 -3.93 -15.75
N TYR A 67 19.37 -4.42 -14.61
CA TYR A 67 18.54 -5.09 -13.60
C TYR A 67 17.45 -4.14 -13.09
N LEU A 68 17.78 -2.88 -12.80
CA LEU A 68 16.77 -1.90 -12.36
C LEU A 68 15.72 -1.63 -13.43
N GLU A 69 16.15 -1.41 -14.66
CA GLU A 69 15.23 -1.18 -15.78
C GLU A 69 14.29 -2.38 -15.98
N ALA A 70 14.85 -3.60 -15.99
CA ALA A 70 14.08 -4.83 -16.18
C ALA A 70 13.07 -5.11 -15.06
N ASN A 71 13.33 -4.60 -13.84
CA ASN A 71 12.45 -4.77 -12.68
C ASN A 71 11.49 -3.59 -12.48
N GLY A 72 11.41 -2.66 -13.44
CA GLY A 72 10.48 -1.53 -13.40
C GLY A 72 11.00 -0.30 -12.65
N PHE A 73 12.23 -0.30 -12.17
CA PHE A 73 12.88 0.86 -11.54
C PHE A 73 13.52 1.76 -12.58
N SER A 74 12.70 2.28 -13.48
CA SER A 74 13.13 3.14 -14.60
C SER A 74 12.43 4.50 -14.54
N GLY A 75 12.88 5.42 -15.40
CA GLY A 75 12.32 6.77 -15.51
C GLY A 75 13.07 7.81 -14.68
N GLY A 76 12.82 9.08 -15.03
CA GLY A 76 13.36 10.24 -14.30
C GLY A 76 12.54 10.55 -13.05
N ALA A 77 13.04 11.47 -12.22
CA ALA A 77 12.43 11.83 -10.93
C ALA A 77 10.91 12.08 -11.00
N LEU A 78 10.41 12.72 -12.07
CA LEU A 78 8.99 13.04 -12.28
C LEU A 78 8.12 11.87 -12.77
N LYS A 79 8.72 10.75 -13.21
CA LYS A 79 8.01 9.63 -13.86
C LYS A 79 8.23 8.28 -13.19
N LYS A 80 9.23 8.16 -12.30
CA LYS A 80 9.46 6.94 -11.52
C LYS A 80 8.20 6.51 -10.80
N ARG A 81 7.94 5.20 -10.76
CA ARG A 81 6.85 4.56 -10.04
C ARG A 81 7.39 3.37 -9.26
N VAL A 82 6.73 3.01 -8.17
CA VAL A 82 7.04 1.75 -7.49
C VAL A 82 6.45 0.62 -8.33
N PRO A 83 7.24 -0.41 -8.71
CA PRO A 83 6.70 -1.57 -9.40
C PRO A 83 5.68 -2.33 -8.54
N ASP A 84 4.56 -2.76 -9.13
CA ASP A 84 3.44 -3.40 -8.40
C ASP A 84 3.86 -4.62 -7.57
N TRP A 85 4.84 -5.40 -8.06
CA TRP A 85 5.35 -6.57 -7.36
C TRP A 85 5.97 -6.23 -5.99
N VAL A 86 6.40 -4.98 -5.76
CA VAL A 86 6.92 -4.55 -4.45
C VAL A 86 5.84 -4.64 -3.37
N ALA A 87 4.57 -4.38 -3.72
CA ALA A 87 3.44 -4.48 -2.79
C ALA A 87 3.14 -5.93 -2.38
N SER A 88 3.64 -6.93 -3.12
CA SER A 88 3.45 -8.35 -2.80
C SER A 88 4.53 -8.93 -1.87
N LEU A 89 5.54 -8.14 -1.52
CA LEU A 89 6.64 -8.60 -0.68
C LEU A 89 6.22 -8.72 0.80
N PRO A 90 6.95 -9.51 1.61
CA PRO A 90 6.78 -9.50 3.07
C PRO A 90 6.89 -8.07 3.63
N GLN A 91 6.08 -7.75 4.65
CA GLN A 91 6.03 -6.39 5.23
C GLN A 91 7.42 -5.85 5.60
N GLU A 92 8.31 -6.68 6.14
CA GLU A 92 9.68 -6.28 6.47
C GLU A 92 10.47 -5.77 5.25
N GLN A 93 10.26 -6.36 4.07
CA GLN A 93 10.89 -5.92 2.84
C GLN A 93 10.27 -4.63 2.31
N ILE A 94 8.94 -4.47 2.43
CA ILE A 94 8.26 -3.21 2.08
C ILE A 94 8.74 -2.08 3.00
N LEU A 95 8.80 -2.32 4.31
CA LEU A 95 9.30 -1.37 5.30
C LEU A 95 10.77 -1.02 5.07
N ALA A 96 11.61 -1.98 4.67
CA ALA A 96 12.98 -1.70 4.27
C ALA A 96 13.04 -0.81 3.01
N PHE A 97 12.19 -1.06 2.01
CA PHE A 97 12.07 -0.20 0.83
C PHE A 97 11.67 1.23 1.20
N ILE A 98 10.61 1.40 1.99
CA ILE A 98 10.19 2.72 2.49
C ILE A 98 11.33 3.39 3.26
N GLY A 99 12.06 2.64 4.09
CA GLY A 99 13.21 3.15 4.83
C GLY A 99 14.34 3.66 3.95
N GLY A 100 14.64 2.97 2.85
CA GLY A 100 15.59 3.47 1.85
C GLY A 100 15.13 4.79 1.23
N TYR A 101 13.84 4.90 0.90
CA TYR A 101 13.29 6.12 0.32
C TYR A 101 13.29 7.30 1.31
N VAL A 102 13.03 7.02 2.60
CA VAL A 102 13.19 7.98 3.70
C VAL A 102 14.64 8.41 3.89
N ASP A 103 15.60 7.50 3.75
CA ASP A 103 17.02 7.87 3.86
C ASP A 103 17.44 8.86 2.76
N ALA A 104 16.92 8.69 1.55
CA ALA A 104 17.08 9.61 0.43
C ALA A 104 16.31 10.94 0.64
N ASP A 105 14.99 10.92 0.42
CA ASP A 105 14.14 12.12 0.31
C ASP A 105 13.46 12.54 1.63
N GLY A 106 13.72 11.82 2.73
CA GLY A 106 13.10 12.11 4.01
C GLY A 106 13.63 13.40 4.65
N TYR A 107 12.86 13.92 5.59
CA TYR A 107 13.28 14.95 6.53
C TYR A 107 12.57 14.73 7.86
N VAL A 108 13.33 14.54 8.93
CA VAL A 108 12.76 14.41 10.28
C VAL A 108 12.55 15.81 10.85
N ARG A 109 11.28 16.20 11.01
CA ARG A 109 10.91 17.50 11.56
C ARG A 109 11.26 17.58 13.04
N ASP A 110 11.85 18.69 13.46
CA ASP A 110 12.19 18.96 14.84
C ASP A 110 11.10 19.80 15.51
N HIS A 111 10.02 19.16 15.97
CA HIS A 111 8.92 19.83 16.66
C HIS A 111 8.82 19.37 18.12
N ALA A 112 8.54 20.30 19.02
CA ALA A 112 8.72 20.15 20.48
C ALA A 112 7.95 18.99 21.11
N LYS A 113 6.74 18.69 20.60
CA LYS A 113 5.91 17.61 21.13
C LYS A 113 6.18 16.27 20.45
N ASN A 114 6.77 16.32 19.27
CA ASN A 114 6.48 15.34 18.25
C ASN A 114 7.53 15.49 17.11
N LYS A 115 8.38 14.48 16.82
CA LYS A 115 9.20 14.39 15.59
C LYS A 115 8.57 13.49 14.50
N ASP A 116 8.25 14.04 13.33
CA ASP A 116 7.60 13.32 12.20
C ASP A 116 8.59 13.16 11.05
N VAL A 117 8.51 12.05 10.32
CA VAL A 117 9.23 11.87 9.06
C VAL A 117 8.41 12.46 7.93
N MET A 118 8.95 13.43 7.22
CA MET A 118 8.32 14.04 6.04
C MET A 118 9.06 13.62 4.78
N LEU A 119 8.37 13.10 3.78
CA LEU A 119 8.87 12.96 2.42
C LEU A 119 8.50 14.19 1.61
N THR A 120 9.41 14.63 0.75
CA THR A 120 9.16 15.70 -0.24
C THR A 120 9.57 15.20 -1.62
N SER A 121 8.69 15.32 -2.60
CA SER A 121 8.95 14.88 -3.97
C SER A 121 8.29 15.80 -4.98
N ALA A 122 8.88 15.91 -6.17
CA ALA A 122 8.25 16.56 -7.32
C ALA A 122 7.25 15.62 -8.04
N ASN A 123 7.20 14.35 -7.64
CA ASN A 123 6.38 13.30 -8.24
C ASN A 123 5.29 12.86 -7.24
N PRO A 124 4.04 13.33 -7.41
CA PRO A 124 2.95 12.97 -6.49
C PRO A 124 2.54 11.50 -6.61
N ASP A 125 2.67 10.90 -7.80
CA ASP A 125 2.29 9.50 -8.03
C ASP A 125 3.24 8.55 -7.28
N LEU A 126 4.54 8.86 -7.24
CA LEU A 126 5.49 8.11 -6.44
C LEU A 126 5.20 8.23 -4.93
N LEU A 127 4.78 9.40 -4.46
CA LEU A 127 4.35 9.54 -3.06
C LEU A 127 3.09 8.74 -2.79
N GLN A 128 2.16 8.65 -3.74
CA GLN A 128 0.95 7.84 -3.61
C GLN A 128 1.28 6.34 -3.59
N ASP A 129 2.22 5.88 -4.41
CA ASP A 129 2.69 4.48 -4.35
C ASP A 129 3.26 4.14 -2.97
N VAL A 130 4.12 5.02 -2.42
CA VAL A 130 4.73 4.84 -1.11
C VAL A 130 3.69 4.92 0.00
N ARG A 131 2.67 5.78 -0.14
CA ARG A 131 1.52 5.85 0.76
C ARG A 131 0.76 4.53 0.80
N ASN A 132 0.52 3.92 -0.35
CA ASN A 132 -0.17 2.63 -0.45
C ASN A 132 0.66 1.53 0.22
N LEU A 133 1.98 1.48 -0.04
CA LEU A 133 2.89 0.55 0.63
C LEU A 133 2.91 0.72 2.15
N ALA A 134 2.87 1.97 2.64
CA ALA A 134 2.83 2.28 4.06
C ALA A 134 1.54 1.75 4.70
N ALA A 135 0.40 1.94 4.03
CA ALA A 135 -0.89 1.41 4.48
C ALA A 135 -0.88 -0.12 4.60
N VAL A 136 -0.31 -0.83 3.63
CA VAL A 136 -0.13 -2.31 3.67
C VAL A 136 0.69 -2.76 4.88
N CYS A 137 1.61 -1.92 5.37
CA CYS A 137 2.44 -2.21 6.53
C CYS A 137 1.84 -1.74 7.87
N GLY A 138 0.67 -1.09 7.87
CA GLY A 138 0.11 -0.45 9.05
C GLY A 138 0.88 0.80 9.50
N VAL A 139 1.56 1.48 8.58
CA VAL A 139 2.25 2.74 8.85
C VAL A 139 1.39 3.90 8.33
N ASP A 140 0.93 4.73 9.26
CA ASP A 140 0.05 5.84 8.92
C ASP A 140 0.79 6.96 8.17
N THR A 141 0.07 7.59 7.25
CA THR A 141 0.55 8.76 6.53
C THR A 141 -0.50 9.85 6.43
N SER A 142 -0.07 11.11 6.37
CA SER A 142 -0.93 12.22 6.01
C SER A 142 -1.37 12.13 4.56
N ASN A 143 -2.40 12.89 4.19
CA ASN A 143 -2.65 13.19 2.78
C ASN A 143 -1.42 13.85 2.12
N ILE A 144 -1.32 13.71 0.80
CA ILE A 144 -0.28 14.35 0.01
C ILE A 144 -0.66 15.82 -0.18
N HIS A 145 0.19 16.71 0.32
CA HIS A 145 -0.03 18.15 0.25
C HIS A 145 0.83 18.78 -0.83
N ARG A 146 0.20 19.44 -1.81
CA ARG A 146 0.88 20.28 -2.80
C ARG A 146 1.35 21.58 -2.15
N PHE A 147 2.55 22.03 -2.49
CA PHE A 147 3.07 23.34 -2.12
C PHE A 147 3.83 23.97 -3.30
N GLU A 148 3.92 25.30 -3.28
CA GLU A 148 4.73 26.06 -4.22
C GLU A 148 5.86 26.77 -3.46
N GLY A 149 7.09 26.59 -3.93
CA GLY A 149 8.28 27.23 -3.39
C GLY A 149 9.01 28.05 -4.44
N LYS A 150 9.86 28.98 -4.01
CA LYS A 150 10.82 29.64 -4.91
C LYS A 150 11.97 28.68 -5.19
N HIS A 151 12.45 28.65 -6.42
CA HIS A 151 13.62 27.85 -6.76
C HIS A 151 14.84 28.38 -5.97
N PRO A 152 15.64 27.52 -5.31
CA PRO A 152 16.72 27.97 -4.41
C PRO A 152 17.76 28.87 -5.08
N HIS A 153 18.02 28.65 -6.37
CA HIS A 153 19.05 29.34 -7.14
C HIS A 153 18.51 30.27 -8.22
N ASP A 154 17.18 30.31 -8.42
CA ASP A 154 16.54 31.11 -9.46
C ASP A 154 15.28 31.75 -8.86
N LYS A 155 15.37 33.04 -8.53
CA LYS A 155 14.32 33.72 -7.78
C LYS A 155 13.02 33.90 -8.59
N ASP A 156 13.11 33.81 -9.92
CA ASP A 156 11.98 34.01 -10.83
C ASP A 156 11.26 32.69 -11.16
N ARG A 157 11.92 31.56 -10.88
CA ARG A 157 11.35 30.24 -11.10
C ARG A 157 10.62 29.74 -9.86
N ARG A 158 9.34 29.39 -10.01
CA ARG A 158 8.57 28.67 -8.99
C ARG A 158 8.73 27.17 -9.18
N MET A 159 8.83 26.44 -8.07
CA MET A 159 8.83 24.99 -8.03
C MET A 159 7.55 24.50 -7.36
N VAL A 160 6.91 23.51 -7.97
CA VAL A 160 5.82 22.77 -7.37
C VAL A 160 6.41 21.53 -6.73
N GLY A 161 6.08 21.30 -5.47
CA GLY A 161 6.46 20.10 -4.74
C GLY A 161 5.26 19.51 -4.01
N TYR A 162 5.40 18.25 -3.62
CA TYR A 162 4.42 17.51 -2.86
C TYR A 162 5.09 16.96 -1.62
N ARG A 163 4.36 16.93 -0.50
CA ARG A 163 4.86 16.41 0.76
C ARG A 163 3.86 15.51 1.44
N MET A 164 4.37 14.49 2.10
CA MET A 164 3.62 13.54 2.91
C MET A 164 4.35 13.36 4.23
N LEU A 165 3.61 13.24 5.33
CA LEU A 165 4.17 12.91 6.63
C LEU A 165 3.84 11.47 6.99
N PHE A 166 4.81 10.73 7.50
CA PHE A 166 4.55 9.51 8.26
C PHE A 166 4.14 9.89 9.68
N SER A 167 3.15 9.19 10.20
CA SER A 167 2.69 9.25 11.59
C SER A 167 2.56 7.83 12.15
N GLY A 168 2.28 7.71 13.46
CA GLY A 168 2.17 6.39 14.10
C GLY A 168 3.54 5.77 14.44
N ASP A 169 3.63 4.44 14.33
CA ASP A 169 4.85 3.66 14.59
C ASP A 169 5.73 3.56 13.34
N PHE A 170 6.41 4.65 13.03
CA PHE A 170 7.40 4.68 11.95
C PHE A 170 8.78 4.12 12.38
N GLU A 171 8.95 3.62 13.62
CA GLU A 171 10.19 2.90 14.00
C GLU A 171 10.33 1.59 13.21
N ARG A 172 9.19 1.05 12.78
CA ARG A 172 9.11 -0.07 11.84
C ARG A 172 9.67 0.27 10.45
N ILE A 173 9.76 1.55 10.07
CA ILE A 173 10.38 1.95 8.81
C ILE A 173 11.87 1.58 8.88
N GLY A 174 12.35 0.79 7.94
CA GLY A 174 13.74 0.29 7.90
C GLY A 174 14.77 1.34 7.51
N CYS A 175 14.67 2.55 8.08
CA CYS A 175 15.60 3.67 7.96
C CYS A 175 16.96 3.28 8.53
N ARG A 176 18.05 3.65 7.85
CA ARG A 176 19.42 3.30 8.24
C ARG A 176 20.34 4.49 8.40
N SER A 177 19.92 5.70 8.02
CA SER A 177 20.69 6.92 8.30
C SER A 177 20.68 7.21 9.80
N GLU A 178 21.86 7.11 10.43
CA GLU A 178 22.06 7.45 11.84
C GLU A 178 21.59 8.88 12.17
N GLN A 179 21.83 9.83 11.26
CA GLN A 179 21.41 11.23 11.45
C GLN A 179 19.89 11.36 11.60
N ARG A 180 19.13 10.50 10.91
CA ARG A 180 17.67 10.46 10.95
C ARG A 180 17.19 9.68 12.17
N LEU A 181 17.77 8.51 12.43
CA LEU A 181 17.42 7.66 13.58
C LEU A 181 17.54 8.40 14.93
N VAL A 182 18.63 9.16 15.14
CA VAL A 182 18.81 9.97 16.36
C VAL A 182 17.68 11.00 16.54
N ARG A 183 17.06 11.46 15.44
CA ARG A 183 15.93 12.39 15.47
C ARG A 183 14.58 11.67 15.55
N MET A 184 14.50 10.36 15.41
CA MET A 184 13.24 9.61 15.45
C MET A 184 12.85 9.17 16.87
N ASP A 185 13.82 9.00 17.77
CA ASP A 185 13.73 8.31 19.07
C ASP A 185 12.94 9.01 20.21
N LYS A 186 11.87 9.76 19.92
CA LYS A 186 11.04 10.39 20.96
C LYS A 186 9.58 10.52 20.52
N ARG A 187 8.72 9.52 20.76
CA ARG A 187 7.26 9.76 20.70
C ARG A 187 6.35 8.68 21.31
N LYS A 188 5.07 9.08 21.46
CA LYS A 188 3.92 8.22 21.76
C LYS A 188 3.00 8.15 20.55
N PHE A 189 2.43 6.98 20.31
CA PHE A 189 1.44 6.70 19.26
C PHE A 189 0.22 7.65 19.33
N HIS A 190 -0.28 8.11 18.18
CA HIS A 190 -1.42 9.04 18.13
C HIS A 190 -2.31 8.81 16.91
N HIS A 191 -3.56 8.39 17.14
CA HIS A 191 -4.62 8.38 16.14
C HIS A 191 -5.34 9.73 16.11
N SER A 192 -5.42 10.34 14.93
CA SER A 192 -6.05 11.66 14.70
C SER A 192 -7.58 11.62 14.79
N HIS A 193 -8.20 10.47 14.52
CA HIS A 193 -9.64 10.28 14.55
C HIS A 193 -10.05 9.42 15.74
N SER A 194 -10.25 10.06 16.90
CA SER A 194 -10.54 9.36 18.15
C SER A 194 -12.02 9.25 18.51
N MET A 195 -12.91 9.95 17.80
CA MET A 195 -14.35 9.92 18.05
C MET A 195 -15.17 10.24 16.79
N ALA A 196 -16.35 9.64 16.64
CA ALA A 196 -17.44 10.15 15.80
C ALA A 196 -18.79 9.85 16.46
N GLU A 197 -19.76 10.75 16.30
CA GLU A 197 -21.15 10.60 16.78
C GLU A 197 -21.28 10.08 18.22
N GLY A 198 -20.44 10.59 19.13
CA GLY A 198 -20.46 10.19 20.55
C GLY A 198 -19.79 8.85 20.87
N THR A 199 -19.31 8.12 19.86
CA THR A 199 -18.55 6.87 20.04
C THR A 199 -17.06 7.18 20.11
N SER A 200 -16.39 6.74 21.18
CA SER A 200 -14.94 6.83 21.31
C SER A 200 -14.27 5.69 20.56
N PHE A 201 -13.53 6.01 19.52
CA PHE A 201 -12.76 5.03 18.74
C PHE A 201 -11.48 4.62 19.43
N ARG A 202 -11.02 5.34 20.47
CA ARG A 202 -9.76 5.03 21.16
C ARG A 202 -9.67 3.60 21.70
N ASN A 203 -10.80 3.00 22.06
CA ASN A 203 -10.86 1.64 22.58
C ASN A 203 -10.93 0.58 21.48
N HIS A 204 -11.13 1.00 20.23
CA HIS A 204 -11.31 0.14 19.05
C HIS A 204 -10.15 0.27 18.04
N VAL A 205 -9.14 1.08 18.36
CA VAL A 205 -7.94 1.25 17.54
C VAL A 205 -6.73 0.63 18.23
N ASN A 206 -5.82 0.10 17.43
CA ASN A 206 -4.51 -0.37 17.89
C ASN A 206 -3.46 -0.03 16.82
N GLU A 207 -2.31 -0.71 16.86
CA GLU A 207 -1.23 -0.52 15.89
C GLU A 207 -1.55 -1.07 14.48
N TYR A 208 -2.56 -1.94 14.36
CA TYR A 208 -2.98 -2.56 13.10
C TYR A 208 -4.30 -1.99 12.56
N PHE A 209 -5.16 -1.49 13.43
CA PHE A 209 -6.52 -1.07 13.09
C PHE A 209 -6.79 0.37 13.52
N GLY A 210 -7.38 1.13 12.61
CA GLY A 210 -7.69 2.54 12.76
C GLY A 210 -8.97 2.91 12.03
N TYR A 211 -9.41 4.15 12.20
CA TYR A 211 -10.54 4.71 11.45
C TYR A 211 -10.05 5.82 10.53
N ALA A 212 -10.50 5.78 9.28
CA ALA A 212 -10.31 6.86 8.31
C ALA A 212 -11.64 7.60 8.10
N ARG A 213 -11.57 8.93 7.94
CA ARG A 213 -12.75 9.73 7.59
C ARG A 213 -13.04 9.59 6.09
N ILE A 214 -14.27 9.26 5.74
CA ILE A 214 -14.76 9.34 4.36
C ILE A 214 -14.78 10.81 3.91
N GLU A 215 -14.05 11.14 2.85
CA GLU A 215 -14.00 12.50 2.29
C GLU A 215 -15.17 12.76 1.34
N SER A 216 -15.50 11.79 0.48
CA SER A 216 -16.64 11.86 -0.42
C SER A 216 -17.08 10.45 -0.85
N ILE A 217 -18.32 10.34 -1.31
CA ILE A 217 -18.88 9.12 -1.91
C ILE A 217 -19.47 9.56 -3.25
N MET A 218 -19.10 8.88 -4.34
CA MET A 218 -19.57 9.19 -5.70
C MET A 218 -20.11 7.92 -6.36
N PRO A 219 -21.24 7.97 -7.09
CA PRO A 219 -21.72 6.83 -7.86
C PRO A 219 -20.72 6.45 -8.97
N ALA A 220 -20.32 5.18 -9.01
CA ALA A 220 -19.38 4.66 -10.02
C ALA A 220 -20.05 4.14 -11.30
N GLY A 221 -21.39 4.00 -11.31
CA GLY A 221 -22.14 3.42 -12.43
C GLY A 221 -22.38 1.91 -12.26
N VAL A 222 -22.68 1.22 -13.36
CA VAL A 222 -22.89 -0.23 -13.40
C VAL A 222 -21.69 -0.86 -14.09
N GLU A 223 -20.89 -1.60 -13.31
CA GLU A 223 -19.70 -2.28 -13.79
C GLU A 223 -19.67 -3.73 -13.28
N MET A 224 -18.86 -4.56 -13.93
CA MET A 224 -18.58 -5.90 -13.42
C MET A 224 -17.73 -5.77 -12.16
N VAL A 225 -18.20 -6.36 -11.06
CA VAL A 225 -17.52 -6.36 -9.76
C VAL A 225 -17.12 -7.76 -9.36
N TYR A 226 -16.12 -7.84 -8.48
CA TYR A 226 -15.63 -9.09 -7.91
C TYR A 226 -15.85 -9.03 -6.40
N ASP A 227 -16.12 -10.19 -5.81
CA ASP A 227 -16.20 -10.36 -4.36
C ASP A 227 -15.43 -11.63 -3.95
N ILE A 228 -15.04 -11.69 -2.69
CA ILE A 228 -14.31 -12.82 -2.11
C ILE A 228 -15.04 -13.25 -0.84
N GLU A 229 -15.30 -14.55 -0.73
CA GLU A 229 -15.82 -15.15 0.49
C GLU A 229 -14.67 -15.58 1.39
N VAL A 230 -14.69 -15.11 2.64
CA VAL A 230 -13.70 -15.45 3.66
C VAL A 230 -14.42 -16.11 4.83
N ASP A 231 -14.09 -17.37 5.07
CA ASP A 231 -14.59 -18.12 6.23
C ASP A 231 -14.10 -17.50 7.54
N GLY A 232 -14.96 -17.45 8.55
CA GLY A 232 -14.67 -16.89 9.87
C GLY A 232 -15.16 -15.45 10.04
N PRO A 233 -14.27 -14.42 10.01
CA PRO A 233 -14.67 -13.05 10.33
C PRO A 233 -15.47 -12.36 9.21
N HIS A 234 -15.67 -13.02 8.06
CA HIS A 234 -16.44 -12.52 6.92
C HIS A 234 -15.96 -11.15 6.38
N ASN A 235 -14.71 -10.77 6.66
CA ASN A 235 -14.09 -9.54 6.21
C ASN A 235 -12.68 -9.77 5.66
N PHE A 236 -12.23 -8.89 4.77
CA PHE A 236 -10.88 -8.90 4.20
C PHE A 236 -10.37 -7.47 3.96
N VAL A 237 -9.10 -7.34 3.55
CA VAL A 237 -8.49 -6.05 3.25
C VAL A 237 -8.48 -5.82 1.74
N ALA A 238 -9.05 -4.71 1.29
CA ALA A 238 -9.01 -4.24 -0.09
C ALA A 238 -8.54 -2.79 -0.11
N GLU A 239 -7.48 -2.48 -0.87
CA GLU A 239 -6.91 -1.12 -0.96
C GLU A 239 -6.60 -0.47 0.40
N GLY A 240 -6.19 -1.27 1.38
CA GLY A 240 -5.89 -0.82 2.75
C GLY A 240 -7.13 -0.54 3.62
N LEU A 241 -8.33 -0.85 3.13
CA LEU A 241 -9.59 -0.78 3.88
C LEU A 241 -10.05 -2.17 4.28
N ILE A 242 -10.65 -2.29 5.47
CA ILE A 242 -11.36 -3.50 5.87
C ILE A 242 -12.75 -3.46 5.24
N VAL A 243 -13.05 -4.46 4.41
CA VAL A 243 -14.34 -4.62 3.74
C VAL A 243 -14.96 -5.95 4.16
N HIS A 244 -16.29 -5.99 4.23
CA HIS A 244 -17.04 -7.21 4.54
C HIS A 244 -17.48 -7.90 3.25
N ASN A 245 -17.60 -9.23 3.24
CA ASN A 245 -18.18 -9.96 2.12
C ASN A 245 -19.64 -9.48 1.90
N SER A 246 -20.13 -9.54 0.66
CA SER A 246 -21.47 -9.00 0.33
C SER A 246 -22.62 -9.82 0.93
N GLU A 247 -22.33 -10.95 1.60
CA GLU A 247 -23.34 -11.81 2.22
C GLU A 247 -24.13 -11.09 3.32
N MET A 248 -23.52 -10.15 4.07
CA MET A 248 -24.22 -9.42 5.14
C MET A 248 -25.41 -8.59 4.64
N VAL A 249 -25.40 -8.16 3.37
CA VAL A 249 -26.53 -7.44 2.77
C VAL A 249 -27.76 -8.34 2.71
N TYR A 250 -27.58 -9.66 2.55
CA TYR A 250 -28.67 -10.62 2.58
C TYR A 250 -29.37 -10.65 3.94
N HIS A 251 -28.69 -10.45 5.08
CA HIS A 251 -29.34 -10.44 6.40
C HIS A 251 -30.38 -9.32 6.60
N SER A 252 -30.13 -8.11 6.06
CA SER A 252 -31.11 -7.03 6.13
C SER A 252 -32.33 -7.26 5.22
N ILE A 253 -32.09 -7.92 4.08
CA ILE A 253 -33.12 -8.32 3.12
C ILE A 253 -33.96 -9.46 3.71
N LEU A 254 -33.32 -10.41 4.40
CA LEU A 254 -33.92 -11.54 5.11
C LEU A 254 -34.98 -11.06 6.11
N GLU A 255 -34.70 -10.09 6.98
CA GLU A 255 -35.69 -9.59 7.94
C GLU A 255 -36.95 -8.99 7.29
N HIS A 256 -36.82 -8.34 6.13
CA HIS A 256 -37.97 -7.79 5.41
C HIS A 256 -38.79 -8.90 4.73
N LEU A 257 -38.09 -9.87 4.12
CA LEU A 257 -38.69 -11.03 3.47
C LEU A 257 -39.40 -11.94 4.48
N GLU A 258 -38.80 -12.20 5.64
CA GLU A 258 -39.41 -12.96 6.73
C GLU A 258 -40.71 -12.32 7.22
N LYS A 259 -40.76 -10.98 7.35
CA LYS A 259 -42.00 -10.25 7.70
C LYS A 259 -43.11 -10.42 6.67
N GLN A 260 -42.76 -10.71 5.42
CA GLN A 260 -43.70 -11.01 4.34
C GLN A 260 -44.03 -12.51 4.24
N GLY A 261 -43.46 -13.33 5.12
CA GLY A 261 -43.64 -14.80 5.14
C GLY A 261 -42.82 -15.52 4.08
N VAL A 262 -41.81 -14.87 3.50
CA VAL A 262 -40.90 -15.48 2.54
C VAL A 262 -39.82 -16.26 3.29
N ILE A 263 -39.69 -17.53 2.97
CA ILE A 263 -38.55 -18.36 3.39
C ILE A 263 -37.45 -18.07 2.38
N PHE A 264 -36.34 -17.50 2.84
CA PHE A 264 -35.16 -17.26 2.02
C PHE A 264 -33.95 -17.80 2.78
N LEU A 265 -33.36 -18.89 2.32
CA LEU A 265 -32.30 -19.63 2.99
C LEU A 265 -31.19 -20.01 2.00
N SER A 266 -30.07 -20.49 2.52
CA SER A 266 -29.16 -21.31 1.72
C SER A 266 -29.90 -22.59 1.27
N ILE A 267 -29.49 -23.18 0.14
CA ILE A 267 -30.06 -24.46 -0.31
C ILE A 267 -29.91 -25.56 0.76
N GLU A 268 -28.78 -25.58 1.46
CA GLU A 268 -28.50 -26.56 2.52
C GLU A 268 -29.45 -26.40 3.70
N ASP A 269 -29.73 -25.16 4.11
CA ASP A 269 -30.63 -24.88 5.21
C ASP A 269 -32.09 -25.06 4.81
N GLY A 270 -32.46 -24.71 3.57
CA GLY A 270 -33.77 -25.03 2.99
C GLY A 270 -34.07 -26.52 3.04
N LEU A 271 -33.10 -27.36 2.65
CA LEU A 271 -33.24 -28.82 2.72
C LEU A 271 -33.35 -29.33 4.17
N LYS A 272 -32.57 -28.79 5.11
CA LYS A 272 -32.58 -29.22 6.50
C LYS A 272 -33.84 -28.78 7.26
N GLN A 273 -34.26 -27.53 7.06
CA GLN A 273 -35.30 -26.89 7.86
C GLN A 273 -36.70 -27.06 7.24
N HIS A 274 -36.78 -27.13 5.90
CA HIS A 274 -38.03 -27.23 5.14
C HIS A 274 -37.97 -28.36 4.09
N PRO A 275 -37.66 -29.62 4.47
CA PRO A 275 -37.43 -30.71 3.52
C PRO A 275 -38.61 -31.00 2.59
N ASP A 276 -39.84 -30.81 3.06
CA ASP A 276 -41.06 -31.06 2.28
C ASP A 276 -41.23 -30.04 1.16
N LEU A 277 -41.10 -28.74 1.48
CA LEU A 277 -41.15 -27.65 0.49
C LEU A 277 -39.96 -27.72 -0.45
N PHE A 278 -38.78 -28.03 0.10
CA PHE A 278 -37.58 -28.19 -0.68
C PHE A 278 -37.76 -29.29 -1.74
N ARG A 279 -38.32 -30.45 -1.36
CA ARG A 279 -38.61 -31.55 -2.30
C ARG A 279 -39.67 -31.15 -3.35
N GLU A 280 -40.65 -30.34 -2.97
CA GLU A 280 -41.71 -29.87 -3.87
C GLU A 280 -41.16 -28.91 -4.95
N TYR A 281 -40.31 -27.96 -4.56
CA TYR A 281 -39.89 -26.86 -5.43
C TYR A 281 -38.52 -27.05 -6.08
N PHE A 282 -37.69 -27.98 -5.59
CA PHE A 282 -36.36 -28.18 -6.15
C PHE A 282 -36.39 -28.60 -7.62
N GLY A 283 -35.65 -27.88 -8.47
CA GLY A 283 -35.54 -28.17 -9.90
C GLY A 283 -36.80 -27.83 -10.72
N THR A 284 -37.76 -27.10 -10.15
CA THR A 284 -39.02 -26.75 -10.85
C THR A 284 -38.89 -25.53 -11.77
N VAL A 285 -38.04 -24.56 -11.40
CA VAL A 285 -37.84 -23.31 -12.18
C VAL A 285 -36.96 -23.56 -13.40
N ILE A 286 -35.89 -24.35 -13.24
CA ILE A 286 -35.02 -24.79 -14.32
C ILE A 286 -35.04 -26.32 -14.33
N PRO A 287 -35.78 -26.95 -15.27
CA PRO A 287 -35.88 -28.40 -15.37
C PRO A 287 -34.53 -29.06 -15.65
N ILE A 288 -34.36 -30.27 -15.13
CA ILE A 288 -33.14 -31.08 -15.29
C ILE A 288 -32.82 -31.30 -16.78
N GLU A 289 -33.85 -31.42 -17.61
CA GLU A 289 -33.73 -31.68 -19.04
C GLU A 289 -33.40 -30.45 -19.89
N ASP A 290 -33.37 -29.25 -19.30
CA ASP A 290 -33.18 -28.00 -20.03
C ASP A 290 -31.84 -27.99 -20.78
N ASN A 291 -30.74 -28.27 -20.07
CA ASN A 291 -29.42 -28.39 -20.68
C ASN A 291 -28.42 -29.14 -19.78
N LYS A 292 -27.23 -29.45 -20.33
CA LYS A 292 -26.19 -30.21 -19.62
C LYS A 292 -25.71 -29.55 -18.31
N PHE A 293 -25.78 -28.22 -18.20
CA PHE A 293 -25.38 -27.50 -16.99
C PHE A 293 -26.49 -27.50 -15.95
N ALA A 294 -27.76 -27.44 -16.36
CA ALA A 294 -28.91 -27.64 -15.47
C ALA A 294 -28.89 -29.06 -14.87
N ALA A 295 -28.71 -30.08 -15.72
CA ALA A 295 -28.57 -31.46 -15.28
C ALA A 295 -27.40 -31.65 -14.28
N LEU A 296 -26.27 -31.00 -14.54
CA LEU A 296 -25.12 -31.04 -13.65
C LEU A 296 -25.44 -30.32 -12.32
N ASN A 297 -25.97 -29.10 -12.35
CA ASN A 297 -26.32 -28.34 -11.15
C ASN A 297 -27.33 -29.09 -10.27
N SER A 298 -28.35 -29.73 -10.86
CA SER A 298 -29.31 -30.56 -10.12
C SER A 298 -28.69 -31.83 -9.54
N ALA A 299 -27.63 -32.37 -10.16
CA ALA A 299 -26.96 -33.58 -9.70
C ALA A 299 -25.92 -33.34 -8.60
N VAL A 300 -25.19 -32.20 -8.65
CA VAL A 300 -24.06 -31.95 -7.75
C VAL A 300 -24.27 -30.81 -6.75
N TRP A 301 -25.34 -30.03 -6.88
CA TRP A 301 -25.63 -28.85 -6.03
C TRP A 301 -24.39 -28.00 -5.73
N SER A 302 -24.05 -27.10 -6.64
CA SER A 302 -22.93 -26.17 -6.44
C SER A 302 -23.38 -24.86 -5.79
N GLY A 303 -24.07 -24.94 -4.65
CA GLY A 303 -24.63 -23.80 -3.90
C GLY A 303 -25.91 -23.20 -4.50
N GLY A 304 -26.42 -22.13 -3.87
CA GLY A 304 -27.60 -21.37 -4.29
C GLY A 304 -28.52 -20.96 -3.12
N SER A 305 -29.64 -20.32 -3.43
CA SER A 305 -30.65 -19.90 -2.45
C SER A 305 -31.96 -20.67 -2.64
N PHE A 306 -32.64 -20.96 -1.52
CA PHE A 306 -33.98 -21.53 -1.45
C PHE A 306 -34.98 -20.46 -0.99
#